data_AF-A0A3M2F902-F1
#
_entry.id   AF-A0A3M2F902-F1
#
_cell.length_a   1.000
_cell.length_b   1.000
_cell.length_c   1.000
_cell.angle_alpha   90.00
_cell.angle_beta   90.00
_cell.angle_gamma   90.00
#
_symmetry.space_group_name_H-M   'P 1'
#
loop_
_entity.id
_entity.type
_entity.pdbx_description
1 polymer ?
#
loop_
_entity_poly.entity_id
_entity_poly.type
_entity_poly.pdbx_seq_one_letter_code
_entity_poly.pdbx_strand_id
1 'polypeptide(L)'
;MWHLHADVRAVSLPLLSPLLRAYLGYGVRTGQLDAKVGLKVVGQRVSGQAHFTLRQLDLASAGKRVLVGAEMSAETAIEILRDRNDDIEIDIPISGDIRHPDFNFQDAINQALANALQKAALGYIAQALQPYGALVTVADLAWSTGKKLLVVRLEPLRFPAGAHTLPASAWQGYLGQLAKLMHEKKHLRLMLCGKATKADAKALAQGDGKVDEQRLRALATARAQWARALLHDHFALDGARMFLCQPELLEDGAPRLEMILK
;
A
#
# COMPACT_ATOMS: atom_id res chain seq x y z
N MET A 1 -20.32 -7.64 -33.92
CA MET A 1 -19.63 -7.18 -32.70
C MET A 1 -20.50 -6.08 -32.12
N TRP A 2 -20.87 -6.18 -30.84
CA TRP A 2 -21.79 -5.24 -30.19
C TRP A 2 -21.10 -4.52 -29.04
N HIS A 3 -21.44 -3.25 -28.86
CA HIS A 3 -21.02 -2.44 -27.72
C HIS A 3 -22.27 -1.97 -26.99
N LEU A 4 -22.38 -2.29 -25.71
CA LEU A 4 -23.49 -1.88 -24.85
C LEU A 4 -22.95 -0.93 -23.80
N HIS A 5 -23.62 0.22 -23.66
CA HIS A 5 -23.33 1.18 -22.61
C HIS A 5 -24.62 1.46 -21.85
N ALA A 6 -24.53 1.42 -20.52
CA ALA A 6 -25.59 1.85 -19.62
C ALA A 6 -25.02 2.85 -18.61
N ASP A 7 -25.74 3.95 -18.40
CA ASP A 7 -25.45 4.95 -17.37
C ASP A 7 -26.74 5.14 -16.58
N VAL A 8 -26.70 4.73 -15.31
CA VAL A 8 -27.80 4.82 -14.37
C VAL A 8 -27.34 5.72 -13.25
N ARG A 9 -28.16 6.71 -12.90
CA ARG A 9 -27.83 7.70 -11.88
C ARG A 9 -28.94 7.86 -10.88
N ALA A 10 -28.55 8.20 -9.67
CA ALA A 10 -29.42 8.56 -8.57
C ALA A 10 -30.49 7.52 -8.23
N VAL A 11 -30.15 6.24 -8.33
CA VAL A 11 -31.06 5.18 -7.91
C VAL A 11 -31.10 5.13 -6.39
N SER A 12 -32.28 5.35 -5.83
CA SER A 12 -32.50 5.24 -4.38
C SER A 12 -32.43 3.78 -3.94
N LEU A 13 -31.40 3.42 -3.17
CA LEU A 13 -31.20 2.06 -2.68
C LEU A 13 -32.28 1.55 -1.71
N PRO A 14 -32.91 2.39 -0.87
CA PRO A 14 -34.07 1.97 -0.08
C PRO A 14 -35.19 1.34 -0.91
N LEU A 15 -35.40 1.77 -2.16
CA LEU A 15 -36.39 1.18 -3.07
C LEU A 15 -36.03 -0.26 -3.48
N LEU A 16 -34.74 -0.59 -3.47
CA LEU A 16 -34.21 -1.92 -3.77
C LEU A 16 -34.07 -2.80 -2.51
N SER A 17 -34.36 -2.27 -1.33
CA SER A 17 -34.22 -2.96 -0.04
C SER A 17 -34.91 -4.35 0.01
N PRO A 18 -36.12 -4.57 -0.58
CA PRO A 18 -36.71 -5.91 -0.67
C PRO A 18 -35.83 -6.92 -1.44
N LEU A 19 -35.26 -6.50 -2.57
CA LEU A 19 -34.34 -7.34 -3.37
C LEU A 19 -33.03 -7.58 -2.62
N LEU A 20 -32.44 -6.53 -2.05
CA LEU A 20 -31.18 -6.62 -1.32
C LEU A 20 -31.30 -7.53 -0.08
N ARG A 21 -32.45 -7.51 0.61
CA ARG A 21 -32.71 -8.45 1.70
C ARG A 21 -32.76 -9.90 1.22
N ALA A 22 -33.40 -10.15 0.08
CA ALA A 22 -33.53 -11.50 -0.46
C ALA A 22 -32.18 -12.09 -0.91
N TYR A 23 -31.33 -11.27 -1.55
CA TYR A 23 -30.06 -11.73 -2.13
C TYR A 23 -28.84 -11.57 -1.22
N LEU A 24 -28.80 -10.50 -0.42
CA LEU A 24 -27.63 -10.15 0.42
C LEU A 24 -27.92 -10.25 1.92
N GLY A 25 -29.16 -10.49 2.33
CA GLY A 25 -29.55 -10.57 3.75
C GLY A 25 -29.67 -9.21 4.45
N TYR A 26 -29.40 -8.10 3.75
CA TYR A 26 -29.42 -6.75 4.31
C TYR A 26 -30.49 -5.87 3.66
N GLY A 27 -31.20 -5.12 4.49
CA GLY A 27 -31.98 -3.97 4.00
C GLY A 27 -31.10 -2.74 3.91
N VAL A 28 -31.58 -1.72 3.21
CA VAL A 28 -30.93 -0.41 3.15
C VAL A 28 -31.82 0.62 3.84
N ARG A 29 -31.25 1.37 4.79
CA ARG A 29 -31.91 2.50 5.47
C ARG A 29 -31.76 3.78 4.65
N THR A 30 -30.58 4.06 4.13
CA THR A 30 -30.32 5.16 3.20
C THR A 30 -29.21 4.80 2.20
N GLY A 31 -29.19 5.50 1.08
CA GLY A 31 -28.12 5.43 0.11
C GLY A 31 -28.59 5.65 -1.33
N GLN A 32 -27.65 6.06 -2.17
CA GLN A 32 -27.85 6.28 -3.59
C GLN A 32 -26.83 5.50 -4.41
N LEU A 33 -27.26 4.92 -5.53
CA LEU A 33 -26.41 4.21 -6.47
C LEU A 33 -26.35 4.94 -7.82
N ASP A 34 -25.13 5.16 -8.29
CA ASP A 34 -24.81 5.41 -9.69
C ASP A 34 -24.08 4.18 -10.25
N ALA A 35 -24.41 3.79 -11.49
CA ALA A 35 -23.81 2.65 -12.15
C ALA A 35 -23.50 2.98 -13.61
N LYS A 36 -22.25 2.78 -14.02
CA LYS A 36 -21.81 2.88 -15.41
C LYS A 36 -21.31 1.53 -15.87
N VAL A 37 -21.91 0.99 -16.91
CA VAL A 37 -21.58 -0.34 -17.44
C VAL A 37 -21.22 -0.22 -18.91
N GLY A 38 -20.03 -0.68 -19.27
CA GLY A 38 -19.57 -0.79 -20.64
C GLY A 38 -19.25 -2.24 -20.97
N LEU A 39 -19.98 -2.83 -21.90
CA LEU A 39 -19.79 -4.21 -22.35
C LEU A 39 -19.46 -4.26 -23.85
N LYS A 40 -18.57 -5.18 -24.20
CA LYS A 40 -18.26 -5.57 -25.57
C LYS A 40 -18.61 -7.04 -25.74
N VAL A 41 -19.38 -7.34 -26.79
CA VAL A 41 -19.80 -8.70 -27.12
C VAL A 41 -19.25 -9.09 -28.49
N VAL A 42 -18.50 -10.20 -28.51
CA VAL A 42 -17.92 -10.80 -29.72
C VAL A 42 -18.32 -12.28 -29.78
N GLY A 43 -19.23 -12.61 -30.69
CA GLY A 43 -19.85 -13.94 -30.73
C GLY A 43 -20.62 -14.20 -29.43
N GLN A 44 -20.28 -15.28 -28.73
CA GLN A 44 -20.87 -15.64 -27.43
C GLN A 44 -20.03 -15.15 -26.23
N ARG A 45 -18.96 -14.36 -26.46
CA ARG A 45 -18.12 -13.83 -25.39
C ARG A 45 -18.48 -12.39 -25.05
N VAL A 46 -18.54 -12.11 -23.76
CA VAL A 46 -18.69 -10.77 -23.19
C VAL A 46 -17.41 -10.38 -22.47
N SER A 47 -17.02 -9.11 -22.61
CA SER A 47 -15.93 -8.49 -21.86
C SER A 47 -16.27 -7.04 -21.58
N GLY A 48 -15.98 -6.51 -20.40
CA GLY A 48 -16.31 -5.14 -20.06
C GLY A 48 -16.01 -4.79 -18.62
N GLN A 49 -16.55 -3.66 -18.17
CA GLN A 49 -16.38 -3.15 -16.82
C GLN A 49 -17.69 -2.50 -16.35
N ALA A 50 -18.03 -2.75 -15.09
CA ALA A 50 -19.06 -2.01 -14.38
C ALA A 50 -18.41 -1.20 -13.25
N HIS A 51 -18.70 0.08 -13.23
CA HIS A 51 -18.28 1.01 -12.18
C HIS A 51 -19.51 1.41 -11.37
N PHE A 52 -19.47 1.17 -10.08
CA PHE A 52 -20.55 1.52 -9.15
C PHE A 52 -20.06 2.58 -8.17
N THR A 53 -20.87 3.62 -7.96
CA THR A 53 -20.66 4.62 -6.93
C THR A 53 -21.85 4.57 -5.97
N LEU A 54 -21.60 4.19 -4.72
CA LEU A 54 -22.58 4.17 -3.65
C LEU A 54 -22.32 5.37 -2.74
N ARG A 55 -23.35 6.16 -2.45
CA ARG A 55 -23.24 7.37 -1.62
C ARG A 55 -24.10 7.23 -0.37
N GLN A 56 -23.55 7.62 0.78
CA GLN A 56 -24.27 7.59 2.07
C GLN A 56 -24.96 6.24 2.32
N LEU A 57 -24.28 5.14 1.98
CA LEU A 57 -24.85 3.80 2.15
C LEU A 57 -24.95 3.46 3.63
N ASP A 58 -26.14 3.06 4.05
CA ASP A 58 -26.38 2.66 5.43
C ASP A 58 -27.34 1.48 5.45
N LEU A 59 -26.89 0.40 6.09
CA LEU A 59 -27.64 -0.85 6.13
C LEU A 59 -28.66 -0.80 7.26
N ALA A 60 -29.86 -1.32 6.97
CA ALA A 60 -30.81 -1.63 8.02
C ALA A 60 -30.44 -2.98 8.65
N SER A 61 -30.64 -3.11 9.97
CA SER A 61 -30.29 -4.31 10.75
C SER A 61 -30.70 -5.60 10.02
N ALA A 62 -29.71 -6.45 9.73
CA ALA A 62 -30.00 -7.78 9.21
C ALA A 62 -30.48 -8.71 10.32
N GLY A 63 -31.51 -9.49 10.05
CA GLY A 63 -31.95 -10.57 10.96
C GLY A 63 -30.91 -11.69 11.09
N LYS A 64 -29.91 -11.74 10.20
CA LYS A 64 -28.74 -12.63 10.24
C LYS A 64 -27.50 -11.87 9.76
N ARG A 65 -26.38 -11.91 10.50
CA ARG A 65 -25.10 -11.32 10.05
C ARG A 65 -24.66 -12.01 8.77
N VAL A 66 -24.43 -11.23 7.71
CA VAL A 66 -23.76 -11.72 6.50
C VAL A 66 -22.33 -11.20 6.51
N LEU A 67 -21.40 -12.13 6.31
CA LEU A 67 -19.97 -11.85 6.36
C LEU A 67 -19.46 -11.54 4.96
N VAL A 68 -18.56 -10.58 4.86
CA VAL A 68 -17.86 -10.21 3.63
C VAL A 68 -16.38 -10.52 3.80
N GLY A 69 -15.78 -11.26 2.86
CA GLY A 69 -14.36 -11.64 2.93
C GLY A 69 -14.03 -12.53 4.14
N ALA A 70 -12.96 -12.17 4.87
CA ALA A 70 -12.42 -12.90 6.04
C ALA A 70 -13.23 -12.63 7.33
N GLU A 71 -14.49 -13.08 7.34
CA GLU A 71 -15.40 -13.02 8.51
C GLU A 71 -15.77 -11.62 9.03
N MET A 72 -15.58 -10.59 8.21
CA MET A 72 -15.91 -9.22 8.56
C MET A 72 -17.40 -8.93 8.35
N SER A 73 -18.02 -8.12 9.22
CA SER A 73 -19.41 -7.68 9.02
C SER A 73 -19.53 -6.74 7.82
N ALA A 74 -20.68 -6.74 7.13
CA ALA A 74 -20.91 -5.83 6.01
C ALA A 74 -20.81 -4.35 6.42
N GLU A 75 -21.26 -4.03 7.63
CA GLU A 75 -21.16 -2.71 8.23
C GLU A 75 -19.69 -2.27 8.36
N THR A 76 -18.82 -3.13 8.89
CA THR A 76 -17.37 -2.85 8.98
C THR A 76 -16.74 -2.70 7.59
N ALA A 77 -17.14 -3.54 6.63
CA ALA A 77 -16.64 -3.44 5.26
C ALA A 77 -16.98 -2.08 4.63
N ILE A 78 -18.22 -1.61 4.81
CA ILE A 78 -18.70 -0.31 4.35
C ILE A 78 -17.88 0.82 4.97
N GLU A 79 -17.65 0.80 6.27
CA GLU A 79 -16.86 1.82 6.96
C GLU A 79 -15.42 1.91 6.44
N ILE A 80 -14.82 0.77 6.10
CA ILE A 80 -13.46 0.74 5.54
C ILE A 80 -13.44 1.25 4.10
N LEU A 81 -14.42 0.85 3.30
CA LEU A 81 -14.50 1.19 1.87
C LEU A 81 -14.86 2.65 1.60
N ARG A 82 -15.59 3.27 2.52
CA ARG A 82 -16.06 4.65 2.45
C ARG A 82 -14.87 5.62 2.43
N ASP A 83 -14.91 6.57 1.52
CA ASP A 83 -13.92 7.64 1.46
C ASP A 83 -14.29 8.81 2.40
N ARG A 84 -13.59 9.95 2.28
CA ARG A 84 -13.82 11.12 3.15
C ARG A 84 -15.15 11.83 2.88
N ASN A 85 -15.79 11.57 1.73
CA ASN A 85 -17.03 12.20 1.29
C ASN A 85 -18.25 11.31 1.53
N ASP A 86 -18.08 10.15 2.17
CA ASP A 86 -19.13 9.15 2.31
C ASP A 86 -19.51 8.44 0.99
N ASP A 87 -18.54 8.32 0.08
CA ASP A 87 -18.70 7.61 -1.18
C ASP A 87 -17.90 6.28 -1.17
N ILE A 88 -18.45 5.25 -1.82
CA ILE A 88 -17.82 3.96 -2.05
C ILE A 88 -17.81 3.70 -3.56
N GLU A 89 -16.62 3.54 -4.11
CA GLU A 89 -16.41 3.23 -5.52
C GLU A 89 -15.96 1.77 -5.69
N ILE A 90 -16.65 1.04 -6.56
CA ILE A 90 -16.35 -0.37 -6.85
C ILE A 90 -16.28 -0.58 -8.35
N ASP A 91 -15.13 -1.04 -8.81
CA ASP A 91 -14.90 -1.48 -10.19
C ASP A 91 -14.99 -3.00 -10.30
N ILE A 92 -15.84 -3.47 -11.18
CA ILE A 92 -16.09 -4.91 -11.38
C ILE A 92 -15.77 -5.26 -12.83
N PRO A 93 -14.70 -6.03 -13.10
CA PRO A 93 -14.43 -6.56 -14.42
C PRO A 93 -15.49 -7.60 -14.77
N ILE A 94 -15.96 -7.56 -16.01
CA ILE A 94 -16.96 -8.49 -16.53
C ILE A 94 -16.31 -9.26 -17.68
N SER A 95 -16.31 -10.58 -17.61
CA SER A 95 -15.80 -11.42 -18.69
C SER A 95 -16.45 -12.80 -18.69
N GLY A 96 -16.59 -13.43 -19.85
CA GLY A 96 -17.06 -14.83 -19.92
C GLY A 96 -17.92 -15.14 -21.14
N ASP A 97 -18.65 -16.24 -21.08
CA ASP A 97 -19.71 -16.57 -22.04
C ASP A 97 -20.97 -15.77 -21.67
N ILE A 98 -21.67 -15.19 -22.64
CA ILE A 98 -22.89 -14.41 -22.40
C ILE A 98 -24.02 -15.24 -21.75
N ARG A 99 -23.99 -16.56 -21.91
CA ARG A 99 -24.96 -17.48 -21.30
C ARG A 99 -24.59 -17.83 -19.85
N HIS A 100 -23.32 -17.68 -19.49
CA HIS A 100 -22.78 -17.92 -18.14
C HIS A 100 -21.70 -16.87 -17.84
N PRO A 101 -22.08 -15.60 -17.67
CA PRO A 101 -21.13 -14.55 -17.37
C PRO A 101 -20.49 -14.84 -16.00
N ASP A 102 -19.16 -14.93 -15.97
CA ASP A 102 -18.41 -15.07 -14.72
C ASP A 102 -18.22 -13.67 -14.14
N PHE A 103 -18.94 -13.38 -13.07
CA PHE A 103 -18.84 -12.11 -12.38
C PHE A 103 -18.01 -12.28 -11.12
N ASN A 104 -16.80 -11.74 -11.13
CA ASN A 104 -15.91 -11.84 -9.99
C ASN A 104 -16.17 -10.75 -8.93
N PHE A 105 -17.40 -10.71 -8.41
CA PHE A 105 -17.84 -9.74 -7.40
C PHE A 105 -17.04 -9.85 -6.11
N GLN A 106 -16.72 -11.08 -5.69
CA GLN A 106 -15.98 -11.31 -4.46
C GLN A 106 -14.55 -10.76 -4.54
N ASP A 107 -13.82 -10.98 -5.63
CA ASP A 107 -12.48 -10.44 -5.76
C ASP A 107 -12.48 -8.92 -5.93
N ALA A 108 -13.47 -8.36 -6.63
CA ALA A 108 -13.62 -6.90 -6.75
C ALA A 108 -13.79 -6.24 -5.38
N ILE A 109 -14.68 -6.78 -4.54
CA ILE A 109 -14.91 -6.29 -3.17
C ILE A 109 -13.65 -6.48 -2.31
N ASN A 110 -13.03 -7.65 -2.35
CA ASN A 110 -11.79 -7.93 -1.58
C ASN A 110 -10.65 -6.99 -2.00
N GLN A 111 -10.54 -6.69 -3.29
CA GLN A 111 -9.53 -5.76 -3.81
C GLN A 111 -9.82 -4.32 -3.36
N ALA A 112 -11.08 -3.88 -3.44
CA ALA A 112 -11.48 -2.55 -2.96
C ALA A 112 -11.17 -2.40 -1.46
N LEU A 113 -11.48 -3.43 -0.66
CA LEU A 113 -11.21 -3.46 0.77
C LEU A 113 -9.72 -3.42 1.06
N ALA A 114 -8.93 -4.26 0.38
CA ALA A 114 -7.48 -4.28 0.52
C ALA A 114 -6.87 -2.92 0.17
N ASN A 115 -7.33 -2.28 -0.91
CA ASN A 115 -6.87 -0.94 -1.31
C ASN A 115 -7.24 0.13 -0.28
N ALA A 116 -8.45 0.05 0.29
CA ALA A 116 -8.91 1.01 1.29
C ALA A 116 -8.13 0.89 2.61
N LEU A 117 -7.95 -0.35 3.12
CA LEU A 117 -7.08 -0.62 4.26
C LEU A 117 -5.64 -0.16 4.01
N GLN A 118 -5.12 -0.41 2.80
CA GLN A 118 -3.79 0.01 2.39
C GLN A 118 -3.65 1.55 2.42
N LYS A 119 -4.63 2.28 1.88
CA LYS A 119 -4.66 3.75 1.92
C LYS A 119 -4.75 4.27 3.36
N ALA A 120 -5.59 3.67 4.20
CA ALA A 120 -5.73 4.06 5.60
C ALA A 120 -4.42 3.84 6.39
N ALA A 121 -3.78 2.67 6.21
CA ALA A 121 -2.49 2.37 6.83
C ALA A 121 -1.40 3.34 6.36
N LEU A 122 -1.32 3.62 5.05
CA LEU A 122 -0.42 4.63 4.49
C LEU A 122 -0.66 6.02 5.08
N GLY A 123 -1.92 6.45 5.17
CA GLY A 123 -2.28 7.75 5.73
C GLY A 123 -1.85 7.88 7.18
N TYR A 124 -2.05 6.83 7.98
CA TYR A 124 -1.60 6.81 9.37
C TYR A 124 -0.07 6.85 9.49
N ILE A 125 0.67 6.07 8.69
CA ILE A 125 2.14 6.09 8.70
C ILE A 125 2.65 7.46 8.27
N ALA A 126 2.09 8.04 7.19
CA ALA A 126 2.46 9.35 6.71
C ALA A 126 2.25 10.41 7.80
N GLN A 127 1.09 10.39 8.45
CA GLN A 127 0.75 11.28 9.56
C GLN A 127 1.69 11.10 10.76
N ALA A 128 1.97 9.86 11.16
CA ALA A 128 2.86 9.55 12.28
C ALA A 128 4.31 10.01 12.03
N LEU A 129 4.73 10.07 10.76
CA LEU A 129 6.07 10.51 10.39
C LEU A 129 6.17 11.99 10.04
N GLN A 130 5.08 12.77 10.07
CA GLN A 130 5.16 14.22 9.82
C GLN A 130 6.08 14.91 10.84
N PRO A 131 6.92 15.89 10.41
CA PRO A 131 7.05 16.47 9.07
C PRO A 131 7.99 15.71 8.10
N TYR A 132 8.52 14.56 8.49
CA TYR A 132 9.56 13.81 7.77
C TYR A 132 9.01 12.72 6.82
N GLY A 133 7.70 12.52 6.79
CA GLY A 133 7.01 11.40 6.15
C GLY A 133 6.79 11.52 4.65
N ALA A 134 7.83 11.71 3.83
CA ALA A 134 7.73 11.46 2.40
C ALA A 134 7.65 9.94 2.17
N LEU A 135 6.44 9.41 2.05
CA LEU A 135 6.23 8.03 1.61
C LEU A 135 6.32 8.02 0.10
N VAL A 136 7.39 7.45 -0.44
CA VAL A 136 7.40 7.10 -1.86
C VAL A 136 6.63 5.81 -1.97
N THR A 137 5.32 5.92 -2.26
CA THR A 137 4.56 4.79 -2.80
C THR A 137 5.12 4.50 -4.17
N VAL A 138 6.21 3.73 -4.23
CA VAL A 138 6.61 3.20 -5.50
C VAL A 138 5.53 2.21 -5.88
N ALA A 139 4.89 2.41 -7.03
CA ALA A 139 4.08 1.40 -7.70
C ALA A 139 4.98 0.25 -8.20
N ASP A 140 5.99 -0.13 -7.41
CA ASP A 140 6.85 -1.26 -7.67
C ASP A 140 6.01 -2.50 -7.42
N LEU A 141 5.39 -2.93 -8.51
CA LEU A 141 4.84 -4.24 -8.76
C LEU A 141 5.93 -5.29 -8.49
N ALA A 142 6.19 -5.60 -7.23
CA ALA A 142 6.94 -6.79 -6.89
C ALA A 142 6.02 -7.99 -7.13
N TRP A 143 6.09 -8.58 -8.32
CA TRP A 143 5.48 -9.87 -8.64
C TRP A 143 6.21 -10.98 -7.87
N SER A 144 5.97 -11.06 -6.57
CA SER A 144 6.07 -12.34 -5.88
C SER A 144 4.68 -12.66 -5.41
N THR A 145 4.11 -13.76 -5.92
CA THR A 145 2.80 -14.31 -5.53
C THR A 145 1.54 -13.51 -5.91
N GLY A 146 1.53 -12.72 -6.98
CA GLY A 146 0.29 -12.17 -7.55
C GLY A 146 -0.50 -11.19 -6.66
N LYS A 147 0.04 -10.81 -5.49
CA LYS A 147 -0.57 -9.86 -4.56
C LYS A 147 0.15 -8.51 -4.63
N LYS A 148 -0.62 -7.43 -4.80
CA LYS A 148 -0.12 -6.06 -4.65
C LYS A 148 0.24 -5.86 -3.18
N LEU A 149 1.52 -5.99 -2.83
CA LEU A 149 1.99 -5.71 -1.47
C LEU A 149 2.34 -4.23 -1.35
N LEU A 150 1.83 -3.60 -0.30
CA LEU A 150 2.26 -2.26 0.06
C LEU A 150 3.71 -2.31 0.53
N VAL A 151 4.62 -1.70 -0.24
CA VAL A 151 6.00 -1.48 0.19
C VAL A 151 6.15 -0.01 0.52
N VAL A 152 6.30 0.30 1.81
CA VAL A 152 6.42 1.68 2.28
C VAL A 152 7.90 2.04 2.30
N ARG A 153 8.37 2.75 1.27
CA ARG A 153 9.73 3.30 1.25
C ARG A 153 9.74 4.67 1.92
N LEU A 154 10.62 4.79 2.90
CA LEU A 154 10.81 6.00 3.68
C LEU A 154 11.87 6.91 3.03
N GLU A 155 11.87 8.21 3.37
CA GLU A 155 12.92 9.14 2.92
C GLU A 155 14.31 8.60 3.31
N PRO A 156 15.25 8.48 2.35
CA PRO A 156 16.55 7.90 2.64
C PRO A 156 17.42 8.81 3.50
N LEU A 157 18.17 8.21 4.42
CA LEU A 157 19.25 8.92 5.13
C LEU A 157 20.43 9.09 4.18
N ARG A 158 20.78 10.34 3.85
CA ARG A 158 21.89 10.65 2.94
C ARG A 158 23.19 10.78 3.72
N PHE A 159 24.23 10.11 3.23
CA PHE A 159 25.55 10.11 3.85
C PHE A 159 26.52 10.96 3.03
N PRO A 160 27.45 11.67 3.68
CA PRO A 160 28.64 12.15 3.01
C PRO A 160 29.38 10.98 2.32
N ALA A 161 30.00 11.26 1.18
CA ALA A 161 30.77 10.25 0.46
C ALA A 161 31.90 9.69 1.34
N GLY A 162 32.05 8.37 1.36
CA GLY A 162 33.01 7.64 2.20
C GLY A 162 32.62 7.50 3.67
N ALA A 163 31.57 8.20 4.15
CA ALA A 163 31.12 8.12 5.53
C ALA A 163 30.05 7.03 5.73
N HIS A 164 30.03 6.45 6.94
CA HIS A 164 29.02 5.47 7.36
C HIS A 164 28.24 5.88 8.62
N THR A 165 28.50 7.07 9.14
CA THR A 165 27.84 7.64 10.32
C THR A 165 27.31 9.03 10.01
N LEU A 166 26.30 9.47 10.74
CA LEU A 166 25.74 10.81 10.66
C LEU A 166 25.73 11.48 12.05
N PRO A 167 25.89 12.82 12.12
CA PRO A 167 25.70 13.55 13.36
C PRO A 167 24.26 13.46 13.84
N ALA A 168 24.03 13.55 15.16
CA ALA A 168 22.71 13.41 15.79
C ALA A 168 21.64 14.32 15.16
N SER A 169 22.00 15.56 14.84
CA SER A 169 21.11 16.54 14.20
C SER A 169 20.51 16.07 12.87
N ALA A 170 21.20 15.17 12.15
CA ALA A 170 20.74 14.68 10.85
C ALA A 170 19.69 13.56 10.95
N TRP A 171 19.57 12.87 12.09
CA TRP A 171 18.71 11.69 12.21
C TRP A 171 17.78 11.69 13.43
N GLN A 172 18.07 12.45 14.48
CA GLN A 172 17.38 12.33 15.78
C GLN A 172 15.87 12.56 15.69
N GLY A 173 15.44 13.65 15.05
CA GLY A 173 14.00 13.95 14.91
C GLY A 173 13.27 12.89 14.08
N TYR A 174 13.87 12.51 12.95
CA TYR A 174 13.25 11.59 12.00
C TYR A 174 13.21 10.15 12.51
N LEU A 175 14.35 9.59 12.94
CA LEU A 175 14.43 8.24 13.47
C LEU A 175 13.69 8.11 14.81
N GLY A 176 13.54 9.20 15.57
CA GLY A 176 12.69 9.23 16.76
C GLY A 176 11.21 9.00 16.43
N GLN A 177 10.68 9.66 15.40
CA GLN A 177 9.29 9.42 14.97
C GLN A 177 9.10 8.00 14.41
N LEU A 178 10.07 7.51 13.63
CA LEU A 178 10.06 6.14 13.13
C LEU A 178 10.05 5.12 14.28
N ALA A 179 10.90 5.32 15.28
CA ALA A 179 10.95 4.44 16.44
C ALA A 179 9.63 4.46 17.23
N LYS A 180 9.04 5.65 17.44
CA LYS A 180 7.72 5.78 18.06
C LYS A 180 6.65 4.97 17.32
N LEU A 181 6.59 5.12 15.99
CA LEU A 181 5.67 4.35 15.14
C LEU A 181 5.91 2.83 15.29
N MET A 182 7.16 2.38 15.29
CA MET A 182 7.50 0.96 15.43
C MET A 182 7.20 0.39 16.82
N HIS A 183 7.26 1.20 17.87
CA HIS A 183 6.82 0.83 19.23
C HIS A 183 5.31 0.67 19.31
N GLU A 184 4.56 1.61 18.74
CA GLU A 184 3.10 1.57 18.68
C GLU A 184 2.59 0.37 17.84
N LYS A 185 3.28 0.07 16.73
CA LYS A 185 2.89 -1.00 15.79
C LYS A 185 3.89 -2.14 15.80
N LYS A 186 3.75 -3.03 16.80
CA LYS A 186 4.67 -4.17 17.04
C LYS A 186 4.82 -5.15 15.87
N HIS A 187 3.88 -5.19 14.93
CA HIS A 187 3.93 -6.06 13.76
C HIS A 187 4.80 -5.50 12.61
N LEU A 188 5.10 -4.19 12.61
CA LEU A 188 5.93 -3.59 11.56
C LEU A 188 7.36 -4.12 11.63
N ARG A 189 7.95 -4.35 10.45
CA ARG A 189 9.34 -4.73 10.27
C ARG A 189 10.05 -3.68 9.43
N LEU A 190 11.32 -3.45 9.73
CA LEU A 190 12.14 -2.46 9.06
C LEU A 190 13.27 -3.14 8.30
N MET A 191 13.38 -2.87 7.00
CA MET A 191 14.54 -3.24 6.20
C MET A 191 15.45 -2.02 6.03
N LEU A 192 16.75 -2.25 6.19
CA LEU A 192 17.81 -1.24 6.12
C LEU A 192 18.72 -1.59 4.94
N CYS A 193 18.59 -0.86 3.84
CA CYS A 193 19.29 -1.14 2.59
C CYS A 193 20.33 -0.07 2.29
N GLY A 194 21.60 -0.37 2.58
CA GLY A 194 22.71 0.52 2.30
C GLY A 194 23.01 0.60 0.80
N LYS A 195 23.20 1.82 0.29
CA LYS A 195 23.61 2.10 -1.09
C LYS A 195 24.96 2.82 -1.08
N ALA A 196 25.91 2.31 -1.84
CA ALA A 196 27.15 3.04 -2.14
C ALA A 196 27.13 3.52 -3.59
N THR A 197 27.77 4.66 -3.86
CA THR A 197 27.77 5.25 -5.22
C THR A 197 29.18 5.54 -5.71
N LYS A 198 29.33 5.97 -6.96
CA LYS A 198 30.61 6.47 -7.49
C LYS A 198 31.21 7.61 -6.65
N ALA A 199 30.38 8.39 -5.94
CA ALA A 199 30.88 9.41 -5.02
C ALA A 199 31.69 8.79 -3.88
N ASP A 200 31.24 7.64 -3.34
CA ASP A 200 32.00 6.88 -2.33
C ASP A 200 33.32 6.36 -2.90
N ALA A 201 33.31 5.85 -4.14
CA ALA A 201 34.52 5.39 -4.80
C ALA A 201 35.55 6.52 -4.94
N LYS A 202 35.11 7.73 -5.33
CA LYS A 202 35.99 8.91 -5.42
C LYS A 202 36.52 9.33 -4.05
N ALA A 203 35.69 9.31 -3.01
CA ALA A 203 36.10 9.70 -1.66
C ALA A 203 37.05 8.70 -0.99
N LEU A 204 36.92 7.41 -1.32
CA LEU A 204 37.76 6.34 -0.79
C LEU A 204 39.04 6.09 -1.61
N ALA A 205 39.11 6.61 -2.84
CA ALA A 205 40.31 6.54 -3.66
C ALA A 205 41.40 7.40 -3.02
N GLN A 206 42.55 6.78 -2.73
CA GLN A 206 43.77 7.50 -2.40
C GLN A 206 44.58 7.63 -3.70
N GLY A 207 44.69 8.85 -4.24
CA GLY A 207 45.37 9.09 -5.53
C GLY A 207 44.64 8.42 -6.71
N ASP A 208 45.40 7.83 -7.64
CA ASP A 208 44.88 7.21 -8.88
C ASP A 208 44.30 5.78 -8.67
N GLY A 209 44.23 5.31 -7.42
CA GLY A 209 43.80 3.95 -7.08
C GLY A 209 42.30 3.74 -7.29
N LYS A 210 41.94 2.78 -8.14
CA LYS A 210 40.55 2.29 -8.24
C LYS A 210 40.13 1.65 -6.91
N VAL A 211 38.98 2.05 -6.39
CA VAL A 211 38.38 1.43 -5.20
C VAL A 211 37.69 0.14 -5.62
N ASP A 212 38.06 -0.96 -4.96
CA ASP A 212 37.43 -2.27 -5.18
C ASP A 212 35.95 -2.27 -4.74
N GLU A 213 35.11 -3.00 -5.49
CA GLU A 213 33.68 -3.15 -5.23
C GLU A 213 33.41 -3.72 -3.82
N GLN A 214 34.25 -4.64 -3.35
CA GLN A 214 34.09 -5.22 -2.02
C GLN A 214 34.15 -4.14 -0.93
N ARG A 215 35.02 -3.13 -1.09
CA ARG A 215 35.14 -2.01 -0.15
C ARG A 215 33.91 -1.11 -0.18
N LEU A 216 33.32 -0.87 -1.36
CA LEU A 216 32.07 -0.12 -1.50
C LEU A 216 30.87 -0.86 -0.88
N ARG A 217 30.79 -2.17 -1.09
CA ARG A 217 29.75 -3.02 -0.48
C ARG A 217 29.90 -3.07 1.04
N ALA A 218 31.13 -3.12 1.55
CA ALA A 218 31.41 -3.02 2.98
C ALA A 218 30.96 -1.67 3.55
N LEU A 219 31.21 -0.57 2.85
CA LEU A 219 30.74 0.76 3.28
C LEU A 219 29.20 0.86 3.33
N ALA A 220 28.52 0.36 2.30
CA ALA A 220 27.06 0.28 2.28
C ALA A 220 26.51 -0.59 3.42
N THR A 221 27.16 -1.73 3.69
CA THR A 221 26.79 -2.60 4.82
C THR A 221 26.99 -1.90 6.17
N ALA A 222 28.11 -1.18 6.33
CA ALA A 222 28.41 -0.42 7.53
C ALA A 222 27.35 0.65 7.83
N ARG A 223 26.83 1.35 6.81
CA ARG A 223 25.69 2.30 6.98
C ARG A 223 24.45 1.63 7.55
N ALA A 224 24.09 0.45 7.02
CA ALA A 224 22.91 -0.28 7.46
C ALA A 224 23.08 -0.85 8.87
N GLN A 225 24.27 -1.36 9.19
CA GLN A 225 24.63 -1.83 10.54
C GLN A 225 24.62 -0.68 11.55
N TRP A 226 25.19 0.47 11.19
CA TRP A 226 25.19 1.67 12.04
C TRP A 226 23.76 2.10 12.37
N ALA A 227 22.88 2.19 11.37
CA ALA A 227 21.49 2.57 11.62
C ALA A 227 20.73 1.55 12.46
N ARG A 228 20.98 0.23 12.27
CA ARG A 228 20.39 -0.82 13.10
C ARG A 228 20.82 -0.71 14.55
N ALA A 229 22.13 -0.54 14.79
CA ALA A 229 22.69 -0.36 16.13
C ALA A 229 22.10 0.90 16.77
N LEU A 230 22.08 2.02 16.04
CA LEU A 230 21.49 3.27 16.51
C LEU A 230 20.01 3.11 16.93
N LEU A 231 19.20 2.45 16.10
CA LEU A 231 17.78 2.21 16.39
C LEU A 231 17.57 1.27 17.59
N HIS A 232 18.47 0.29 17.76
CA HIS A 232 18.44 -0.61 18.91
C HIS A 232 18.88 0.10 20.20
N ASP A 233 20.09 0.66 20.19
CA ASP A 233 20.76 1.16 21.38
C ASP A 233 20.13 2.47 21.88
N HIS A 234 19.72 3.35 20.96
CA HIS A 234 19.21 4.66 21.34
C HIS A 234 17.68 4.70 21.51
N PHE A 235 16.95 3.88 20.75
CA PHE A 235 15.48 3.90 20.75
C PHE A 235 14.85 2.59 21.26
N ALA A 236 15.65 1.63 21.71
CA ALA A 236 15.20 0.34 22.23
C ALA A 236 14.32 -0.46 21.23
N LEU A 237 14.56 -0.31 19.92
CA LEU A 237 13.88 -1.15 18.94
C LEU A 237 14.46 -2.57 18.96
N ASP A 238 13.56 -3.56 18.94
CA ASP A 238 13.95 -4.97 18.89
C ASP A 238 14.73 -5.28 17.60
N GLY A 239 15.96 -5.75 17.78
CA GLY A 239 16.86 -6.14 16.69
C GLY A 239 16.30 -7.25 15.81
N ALA A 240 15.37 -8.08 16.31
CA ALA A 240 14.69 -9.13 15.54
C ALA A 240 13.67 -8.58 14.52
N ARG A 241 13.28 -7.30 14.66
CA ARG A 241 12.36 -6.62 13.74
C ARG A 241 13.08 -5.77 12.67
N MET A 242 14.41 -5.77 12.69
CA MET A 242 15.26 -4.98 11.80
C MET A 242 16.16 -5.88 10.97
N PHE A 243 16.06 -5.77 9.64
CA PHE A 243 16.73 -6.65 8.68
C PHE A 243 17.66 -5.83 7.79
N LEU A 244 18.86 -6.35 7.54
CA LEU A 244 19.82 -5.74 6.62
C LEU A 244 19.61 -6.29 5.22
N CYS A 245 19.58 -5.42 4.22
CA CYS A 245 19.54 -5.83 2.81
C CYS A 245 20.96 -6.15 2.30
N GLN A 246 21.04 -6.85 1.17
CA GLN A 246 22.30 -6.92 0.44
C GLN A 246 22.72 -5.50 -0.01
N PRO A 247 23.99 -5.10 0.15
CA PRO A 247 24.44 -3.78 -0.27
C PRO A 247 24.40 -3.64 -1.79
N GLU A 248 23.90 -2.50 -2.25
CA GLU A 248 23.81 -2.17 -3.67
C GLU A 248 24.77 -1.05 -4.04
N LEU A 249 25.33 -1.16 -5.24
CA LEU A 249 26.21 -0.16 -5.84
C LEU A 249 25.42 0.56 -6.92
N LEU A 250 25.41 1.89 -6.86
CA LEU A 250 24.67 2.74 -7.77
C LEU A 250 25.64 3.59 -8.59
N GLU A 251 25.37 3.69 -9.89
CA GLU A 251 26.19 4.50 -10.79
C GLU A 251 26.12 5.99 -10.45
N ASP A 252 24.93 6.47 -10.10
CA ASP A 252 24.64 7.89 -9.86
C ASP A 252 23.88 8.14 -8.53
N GLY A 253 23.88 9.40 -8.10
CA GLY A 253 23.17 9.88 -6.92
C GLY A 253 24.02 9.90 -5.64
N ALA A 254 23.41 10.43 -4.57
CA ALA A 254 24.05 10.54 -3.28
C ALA A 254 24.12 9.17 -2.56
N PRO A 255 25.24 8.88 -1.87
CA PRO A 255 25.34 7.76 -0.94
C PRO A 255 24.23 7.81 0.11
N ARG A 256 23.58 6.69 0.39
CA ARG A 256 22.38 6.70 1.24
C ARG A 256 22.06 5.36 1.89
N LEU A 257 21.22 5.41 2.91
CA LEU A 257 20.51 4.27 3.46
C LEU A 257 19.03 4.40 3.12
N GLU A 258 18.50 3.43 2.40
CA GLU A 258 17.06 3.30 2.15
C GLU A 258 16.43 2.47 3.26
N MET A 259 15.28 2.93 3.74
CA MET A 259 14.52 2.26 4.80
C MET A 259 13.16 1.87 4.28
N ILE A 260 12.76 0.63 4.53
CA ILE A 260 11.52 0.05 4.00
C ILE A 260 10.72 -0.56 5.15
N LEU A 261 9.49 -0.10 5.34
CA LEU A 261 8.55 -0.70 6.27
C LEU A 261 7.73 -1.78 5.58
N LYS A 262 7.61 -2.93 6.25
CA LYS A 262 6.81 -4.09 5.85
C LYS A 262 5.94 -4.57 6.99
#